data_AF-A0A5M8QS13-F1
#
_entry.id   AF-A0A5M8QS13-F1
#
_cell.length_a   1.000
_cell.length_b   1.000
_cell.length_c   1.000
_cell.angle_alpha   90.00
_cell.angle_beta   90.00
_cell.angle_gamma   90.00
#
_symmetry.space_group_name_H-M   'P 1'
#
loop_
_entity.id
_entity.type
_entity.pdbx_description
1 polymer ?
#
loop_
_entity_poly.entity_id
_entity_poly.type
_entity_poly.pdbx_seq_one_letter_code
_entity_poly.pdbx_strand_id
1 'polypeptide(L)'
;MTYYQYTFKGQPEEVVLPHLSLGAKALYYTLAQGNLAVENVFATWYSSILLLMVSCMCLVCFATDRIRLPQWRDQILSYGWLGLSLIFAALSFDEIGSFHETMGDFFASSGISTAAGWNLFYFLIGLVVLYMGFFGFVRFKDSKWALALAATGIFLFASIPFQEFLEINALNAVDSSGMWQRPISLLLLEEGSELFGSWCFLLSTVLYVSTSKARDSSSAMATPLNQFSLPALIRSILYYFTSIICGLGLTMAILMNSFDGLYQAEAGIPENWFPSALAFSAFIASWAYSQHASGQKYGYLSLAAICLLLSIFFACNVYGYYFFSFSGSLSGLFIKGLLIFSVLILAVFVSFRGKSRYHSLGTLAWALSLTIGLIIGGGTLVALGSFSFVLLLFSLLSAKAQPAPVFA
;
A
#
# COMPACT_ATOMS: atom_id res chain seq x y z
N MET A 1 -10.56 -0.60 -33.18
CA MET A 1 -10.01 -0.75 -31.82
C MET A 1 -10.95 -1.64 -31.04
N THR A 2 -10.65 -2.93 -30.93
CA THR A 2 -11.26 -3.75 -29.89
C THR A 2 -10.23 -3.79 -28.77
N TYR A 3 -10.11 -2.66 -28.05
CA TYR A 3 -9.44 -2.70 -26.76
C TYR A 3 -10.19 -3.73 -25.92
N TYR A 4 -9.44 -4.54 -25.20
CA TYR A 4 -9.94 -5.47 -24.22
C TYR A 4 -10.61 -4.64 -23.10
N GLN A 5 -11.81 -4.13 -23.36
CA GLN A 5 -12.62 -3.43 -22.39
C GLN A 5 -12.97 -4.43 -21.29
N TYR A 6 -12.18 -4.42 -20.22
CA TYR A 6 -12.68 -4.83 -18.92
C TYR A 6 -13.69 -3.77 -18.48
N THR A 7 -14.89 -3.79 -19.06
CA THR A 7 -15.98 -2.92 -18.62
C THR A 7 -16.27 -3.24 -17.16
N PHE A 8 -15.77 -2.38 -16.28
CA PHE A 8 -15.88 -2.47 -14.82
C PHE A 8 -17.30 -2.26 -14.28
N LYS A 9 -18.30 -2.12 -15.17
CA LYS A 9 -19.72 -2.17 -14.84
C LYS A 9 -20.34 -3.48 -15.29
N GLY A 10 -19.96 -4.58 -14.63
CA GLY A 10 -20.82 -5.76 -14.49
C GLY A 10 -21.35 -6.40 -15.78
N GLN A 11 -20.59 -6.39 -16.88
CA GLN A 11 -20.89 -7.22 -18.06
C GLN A 11 -19.71 -8.19 -18.30
N PRO A 12 -19.99 -9.48 -18.50
CA PRO A 12 -19.12 -10.58 -18.08
C PRO A 12 -18.13 -10.98 -19.16
N GLU A 13 -17.06 -11.65 -18.70
CA GLU A 13 -16.22 -12.72 -19.27
C GLU A 13 -16.47 -13.30 -20.70
N GLU A 14 -17.59 -13.05 -21.37
CA GLU A 14 -17.98 -13.69 -22.63
C GLU A 14 -17.48 -12.99 -23.89
N VAL A 15 -17.24 -11.68 -23.87
CA VAL A 15 -16.91 -10.95 -25.12
C VAL A 15 -15.48 -11.21 -25.59
N VAL A 16 -14.59 -11.60 -24.67
CA VAL A 16 -13.16 -11.42 -24.89
C VAL A 16 -12.42 -12.73 -25.21
N LEU A 17 -12.83 -13.86 -24.62
CA LEU A 17 -12.20 -15.17 -24.85
C LEU A 17 -13.23 -16.32 -24.95
N PRO A 18 -14.32 -16.19 -25.73
CA PRO A 18 -15.36 -17.23 -25.80
C PRO A 18 -14.82 -18.58 -26.30
N HIS A 19 -13.71 -18.56 -27.05
CA HIS A 19 -13.12 -19.75 -27.67
C HIS A 19 -12.11 -20.51 -26.78
N LEU A 20 -11.69 -19.95 -25.65
CA LEU A 20 -10.71 -20.62 -24.77
C LEU A 20 -11.38 -21.68 -23.89
N SER A 21 -10.69 -22.80 -23.70
CA SER A 21 -11.07 -23.79 -22.68
C SER A 21 -11.00 -23.19 -21.28
N LEU A 22 -11.73 -23.75 -20.32
CA LEU A 22 -11.70 -23.30 -18.92
C LEU A 22 -10.27 -23.25 -18.35
N GLY A 23 -9.44 -24.24 -18.67
CA GLY A 23 -8.04 -24.28 -18.25
C GLY A 23 -7.20 -23.15 -18.87
N ALA A 24 -7.42 -22.83 -20.14
CA ALA A 24 -6.73 -21.72 -20.81
C ALA A 24 -7.17 -20.36 -20.24
N LYS A 25 -8.46 -20.18 -19.91
CA LYS A 25 -8.94 -18.97 -19.21
C LYS A 25 -8.30 -18.82 -17.83
N ALA A 26 -8.26 -19.89 -17.04
CA ALA A 26 -7.62 -19.87 -15.72
C ALA A 26 -6.13 -19.54 -15.79
N LEU A 27 -5.40 -20.12 -16.75
CA LEU A 27 -3.99 -19.80 -16.99
C LEU A 27 -3.81 -18.33 -17.40
N TYR A 28 -4.62 -17.84 -18.34
CA TYR A 28 -4.59 -16.43 -18.77
C TYR A 28 -4.79 -15.48 -17.59
N TYR A 29 -5.82 -15.68 -16.77
CA TYR A 29 -6.05 -14.83 -15.60
C TYR A 29 -4.92 -14.90 -14.58
N THR A 30 -4.34 -16.08 -14.38
CA THR A 30 -3.19 -16.26 -13.47
C THR A 30 -1.96 -15.50 -13.99
N LEU A 31 -1.68 -15.56 -15.30
CA LEU A 31 -0.58 -14.82 -15.92
C LEU A 31 -0.83 -13.32 -15.91
N ALA A 32 -2.07 -12.88 -16.13
CA ALA A 32 -2.47 -11.48 -16.06
C ALA A 32 -2.22 -10.87 -14.68
N GLN A 33 -2.26 -11.66 -13.59
CA GLN A 33 -1.93 -11.16 -12.25
C GLN A 33 -0.48 -10.66 -12.12
N GLY A 34 0.43 -11.19 -12.93
CA GLY A 34 1.84 -10.77 -12.96
C GLY A 34 2.16 -9.73 -14.02
N ASN A 35 1.16 -9.21 -14.74
CA ASN A 35 1.39 -8.22 -15.79
C ASN A 35 1.45 -6.82 -15.18
N LEU A 36 2.59 -6.15 -15.31
CA LEU A 36 2.79 -4.78 -14.83
C LEU A 36 2.00 -3.74 -15.64
N ALA A 37 1.54 -4.09 -16.86
CA ALA A 37 0.74 -3.18 -17.68
C ALA A 37 -0.78 -3.21 -17.36
N VAL A 38 -1.19 -3.90 -16.30
CA VAL A 38 -2.60 -4.08 -15.96
C VAL A 38 -2.83 -3.59 -14.55
N GLU A 39 -3.84 -2.75 -14.40
CA GLU A 39 -4.25 -2.23 -13.12
C GLU A 39 -5.01 -3.24 -12.25
N ASN A 40 -4.98 -3.02 -10.94
CA ASN A 40 -5.68 -3.85 -9.96
C ASN A 40 -5.34 -5.34 -10.08
N VAL A 41 -4.05 -5.66 -10.16
CA VAL A 41 -3.52 -7.03 -10.19
C VAL A 41 -2.47 -7.23 -9.09
N PHE A 42 -1.99 -8.45 -8.94
CA PHE A 42 -0.96 -8.75 -7.94
C PHE A 42 0.32 -7.92 -8.13
N ALA A 43 0.71 -7.63 -9.37
CA ALA A 43 1.87 -6.80 -9.67
C ALA A 43 1.72 -5.35 -9.14
N THR A 44 0.58 -4.68 -9.42
CA THR A 44 0.32 -3.32 -8.91
C THR A 44 0.10 -3.30 -7.40
N TRP A 45 -0.53 -4.35 -6.82
CA TRP A 45 -0.56 -4.54 -5.36
C TRP A 45 0.85 -4.59 -4.77
N TYR A 46 1.76 -5.34 -5.39
CA TYR A 46 3.12 -5.47 -4.91
C TYR A 46 3.88 -4.13 -4.97
N SER A 47 3.78 -3.39 -6.09
CA SER A 47 4.37 -2.05 -6.22
C SER A 47 3.83 -1.11 -5.14
N SER A 48 2.50 -1.07 -4.99
CA SER A 48 1.81 -0.19 -4.03
C SER A 48 2.20 -0.51 -2.60
N ILE A 49 2.27 -1.78 -2.22
CA ILE A 49 2.67 -2.20 -0.87
C ILE A 49 4.16 -1.98 -0.63
N LEU A 50 5.02 -2.09 -1.64
CA LEU A 50 6.44 -1.76 -1.52
C LEU A 50 6.63 -0.28 -1.18
N LEU A 51 5.95 0.62 -1.91
CA LEU A 51 5.93 2.07 -1.61
C LEU A 51 5.38 2.33 -0.19
N LEU A 52 4.32 1.64 0.20
CA LEU A 52 3.75 1.74 1.54
C LEU A 52 4.74 1.28 2.62
N MET A 53 5.53 0.24 2.36
CA MET A 53 6.61 -0.22 3.24
C MET A 53 7.72 0.83 3.38
N VAL A 54 8.10 1.52 2.30
CA VAL A 54 9.02 2.66 2.39
C VAL A 54 8.45 3.74 3.30
N SER A 55 7.16 4.07 3.15
CA SER A 55 6.46 5.01 4.04
C SER A 55 6.53 4.58 5.51
N CYS A 56 6.24 3.31 5.83
CA CYS A 56 6.40 2.76 7.18
C CYS A 56 7.83 2.90 7.69
N MET A 57 8.83 2.60 6.86
CA MET A 57 10.23 2.71 7.24
C MET A 57 10.68 4.15 7.47
N CYS A 58 10.13 5.13 6.74
CA CYS A 58 10.31 6.54 7.06
C CYS A 58 9.76 6.88 8.45
N LEU A 59 8.59 6.34 8.85
CA LEU A 59 8.07 6.52 10.22
C LEU A 59 8.95 5.86 11.28
N VAL A 60 9.56 4.71 10.97
CA VAL A 60 10.58 4.09 11.84
C VAL A 60 11.79 5.02 11.98
N CYS A 61 12.27 5.62 10.89
CA CYS A 61 13.37 6.58 10.92
C CYS A 61 13.00 7.82 11.74
N PHE A 62 11.79 8.37 11.57
CA PHE A 62 11.26 9.47 12.37
C PHE A 62 11.34 9.17 13.86
N ALA A 63 10.70 8.07 14.29
CA ALA A 63 10.64 7.71 15.69
C ALA A 63 12.03 7.41 16.27
N THR A 64 12.91 6.81 15.47
CA THR A 64 14.30 6.55 15.84
C THR A 64 15.08 7.86 16.07
N ASP A 65 14.95 8.83 15.17
CA ASP A 65 15.64 10.11 15.29
C ASP A 65 15.11 10.94 16.47
N ARG A 66 13.80 10.91 16.71
CA ARG A 66 13.17 11.58 17.87
C ARG A 66 13.76 11.10 19.20
N ILE A 67 14.18 9.84 19.27
CA ILE A 67 14.80 9.25 20.46
C ILE A 67 16.29 9.55 20.52
N ARG A 68 17.01 9.44 19.39
CA ARG A 68 18.47 9.50 19.35
C ARG A 68 19.06 10.90 19.35
N LEU A 69 18.39 11.86 18.73
CA LEU A 69 18.98 13.16 18.42
C LEU A 69 18.40 14.24 19.33
N PRO A 70 18.97 14.52 20.52
CA PRO A 70 18.34 15.41 21.50
C PRO A 70 18.34 16.89 21.07
N GLN A 71 19.17 17.28 20.11
CA GLN A 71 19.29 18.68 19.70
C GLN A 71 18.02 19.13 18.96
N TRP A 72 17.51 20.33 19.31
CA TRP A 72 16.28 20.86 18.75
C TRP A 72 16.29 20.95 17.21
N ARG A 73 17.45 21.25 16.60
CA ARG A 73 17.62 21.32 15.14
C ARG A 73 17.39 19.96 14.50
N ASP A 74 18.03 18.93 15.05
CA ASP A 74 17.88 17.56 14.57
C ASP A 74 16.46 17.05 14.75
N GLN A 75 15.83 17.40 15.87
CA GLN A 75 14.43 17.09 16.18
C GLN A 75 13.46 17.72 15.18
N ILE A 76 13.71 18.95 14.73
CA ILE A 76 12.92 19.60 13.67
C ILE A 76 13.19 18.92 12.33
N LEU A 77 14.47 18.67 12.00
CA LEU A 77 14.83 17.96 10.78
C LEU A 77 14.18 16.57 10.73
N SER A 78 13.90 15.91 11.87
CA SER A 78 13.27 14.59 11.88
C SER A 78 11.88 14.61 11.25
N TYR A 79 11.15 15.73 11.31
CA TYR A 79 9.84 15.85 10.65
C TYR A 79 9.93 15.70 9.12
N GLY A 80 11.11 15.83 8.52
CA GLY A 80 11.30 15.48 7.11
C GLY A 80 10.99 14.00 6.81
N TRP A 81 11.15 13.10 7.77
CA TRP A 81 10.71 11.72 7.62
C TRP A 81 9.18 11.59 7.47
N LEU A 82 8.40 12.46 8.11
CA LEU A 82 6.94 12.47 7.92
C LEU A 82 6.57 12.95 6.52
N GLY A 83 7.30 13.92 5.97
CA GLY A 83 7.13 14.37 4.59
C GLY A 83 7.42 13.25 3.58
N LEU A 84 8.54 12.54 3.74
CA LEU A 84 8.83 11.35 2.92
C LEU A 84 7.78 10.25 3.08
N SER A 85 7.33 9.99 4.31
CA SER A 85 6.27 9.00 4.58
C SER A 85 4.98 9.36 3.83
N LEU A 86 4.59 10.65 3.84
CA LEU A 86 3.43 11.12 3.10
C LEU A 86 3.60 10.95 1.58
N ILE A 87 4.76 11.32 1.04
CA ILE A 87 5.07 11.16 -0.40
C ILE A 87 4.94 9.70 -0.82
N PHE A 88 5.62 8.78 -0.15
CA PHE A 88 5.55 7.36 -0.50
C PHE A 88 4.17 6.73 -0.25
N ALA A 89 3.41 7.22 0.73
CA ALA A 89 2.02 6.79 0.90
C ALA A 89 1.12 7.30 -0.22
N ALA A 90 1.34 8.51 -0.72
CA ALA A 90 0.62 9.06 -1.86
C ALA A 90 0.97 8.33 -3.17
N LEU A 91 2.24 7.99 -3.39
CA LEU A 91 2.65 7.14 -4.53
C LEU A 91 2.06 5.73 -4.43
N SER A 92 2.08 5.12 -3.24
CA SER A 92 1.41 3.84 -3.00
C SER A 92 -0.07 3.87 -3.37
N PHE A 93 -0.74 4.98 -3.06
CA PHE A 93 -2.14 5.20 -3.40
C PHE A 93 -2.34 5.39 -4.91
N ASP A 94 -1.48 6.19 -5.53
CA ASP A 94 -1.47 6.42 -6.97
C ASP A 94 -1.30 5.12 -7.76
N GLU A 95 -0.43 4.20 -7.32
CA GLU A 95 -0.24 2.90 -7.99
C GLU A 95 -1.50 2.02 -8.05
N ILE A 96 -2.41 2.08 -7.05
CA ILE A 96 -3.69 1.33 -7.13
C ILE A 96 -4.79 2.19 -7.76
N GLY A 97 -4.72 3.50 -7.58
CA GLY A 97 -5.76 4.44 -8.00
C GLY A 97 -5.58 5.00 -9.41
N SER A 98 -4.38 4.91 -9.96
CA SER A 98 -3.93 5.53 -11.19
C SER A 98 -4.34 7.00 -11.33
N PHE A 99 -4.00 7.82 -10.32
CA PHE A 99 -4.40 9.24 -10.33
C PHE A 99 -3.61 10.05 -11.34
N HIS A 100 -2.32 9.78 -11.51
CA HIS A 100 -1.49 10.54 -12.44
C HIS A 100 -1.98 10.39 -13.89
N GLU A 101 -2.54 9.24 -14.27
CA GLU A 101 -3.18 9.04 -15.58
C GLU A 101 -4.41 9.94 -15.78
N THR A 102 -5.16 10.20 -14.71
CA THR A 102 -6.40 11.01 -14.77
C THR A 102 -6.15 12.51 -14.58
N MET A 103 -4.91 12.95 -14.32
CA MET A 103 -4.61 14.37 -14.10
C MET A 103 -4.86 15.24 -15.34
N GLY A 104 -4.64 14.70 -16.54
CA GLY A 104 -4.96 15.41 -17.79
C GLY A 104 -6.43 15.79 -17.88
N ASP A 105 -7.30 14.82 -17.57
CA ASP A 105 -8.75 15.00 -17.55
C ASP A 105 -9.18 15.95 -16.42
N PHE A 106 -8.54 15.85 -15.25
CA PHE A 106 -8.75 16.76 -14.14
C PHE A 106 -8.47 18.21 -14.52
N PHE A 107 -7.32 18.50 -15.14
CA PHE A 107 -6.98 19.85 -15.58
C PHE A 107 -7.97 20.35 -16.63
N ALA A 108 -8.35 19.51 -17.61
CA ALA A 108 -9.34 19.86 -18.60
C ALA A 108 -10.70 20.25 -17.97
N SER A 109 -11.14 19.54 -16.92
CA SER A 109 -12.40 19.82 -16.23
C SER A 109 -12.37 21.03 -15.27
N SER A 110 -11.20 21.41 -14.76
CA SER A 110 -11.06 22.46 -13.73
C SER A 110 -11.00 23.88 -14.30
N GLY A 111 -11.03 24.04 -15.63
CA GLY A 111 -10.88 25.33 -16.31
C GLY A 111 -9.44 25.86 -16.34
N ILE A 112 -8.48 25.09 -15.83
CA ILE A 112 -7.05 25.33 -16.01
C ILE A 112 -6.67 24.79 -17.40
N SER A 113 -5.94 25.58 -18.20
CA SER A 113 -5.46 25.05 -19.49
C SER A 113 -4.60 23.80 -19.26
N THR A 114 -4.81 22.74 -20.05
CA THR A 114 -4.08 21.47 -19.94
C THR A 114 -2.57 21.67 -19.84
N ALA A 115 -1.99 22.57 -20.64
CA ALA A 115 -0.56 22.90 -20.59
C ALA A 115 -0.11 23.49 -19.23
N ALA A 116 -0.89 24.42 -18.66
CA ALA A 116 -0.58 24.98 -17.34
C ALA A 116 -0.70 23.93 -16.22
N GLY A 117 -1.69 23.03 -16.34
CA GLY A 117 -1.86 21.90 -15.43
C GLY A 117 -0.64 20.97 -15.42
N TRP A 118 -0.20 20.52 -16.59
CA TRP A 118 1.02 19.71 -16.73
C TRP A 118 2.28 20.43 -16.24
N ASN A 119 2.44 21.71 -16.54
CA ASN A 119 3.57 22.50 -16.02
C ASN A 119 3.58 22.55 -14.49
N LEU A 120 2.41 22.74 -13.87
CA LEU A 120 2.27 22.70 -12.41
C LEU A 120 2.62 21.31 -11.86
N PHE A 121 2.17 20.25 -12.51
CA PHE A 121 2.47 18.88 -12.11
C PHE A 121 3.98 18.58 -12.16
N TYR A 122 4.66 18.89 -13.27
CA TYR A 122 6.11 18.72 -13.38
C TYR A 122 6.89 19.57 -12.39
N PHE A 123 6.41 20.79 -12.11
CA PHE A 123 7.00 21.64 -11.07
C PHE A 123 6.91 20.99 -9.69
N LEU A 124 5.75 20.40 -9.35
CA LEU A 124 5.56 19.67 -8.08
C LEU A 124 6.48 18.44 -7.99
N ILE A 125 6.60 17.66 -9.06
CA ILE A 125 7.56 16.54 -9.12
C ILE A 125 8.99 17.04 -8.87
N GLY A 126 9.40 18.12 -9.54
CA GLY A 126 10.71 18.73 -9.33
C GLY A 126 10.96 19.15 -7.89
N LEU A 127 9.96 19.73 -7.21
CA LEU A 127 10.06 20.06 -5.79
C LEU A 127 10.20 18.82 -4.90
N VAL A 128 9.45 17.75 -5.19
CA VAL A 128 9.54 16.48 -4.46
C VAL A 128 10.93 15.85 -4.63
N VAL A 129 11.47 15.82 -5.84
CA VAL A 129 12.83 15.31 -6.13
C VAL A 129 13.90 16.13 -5.40
N LEU A 130 13.80 17.47 -5.44
CA LEU A 130 14.73 18.35 -4.71
C LEU A 130 14.65 18.13 -3.20
N TYR A 131 13.44 17.99 -2.67
CA TYR A 131 13.21 17.69 -1.26
C TYR A 131 13.83 16.34 -0.86
N MET A 132 13.55 15.27 -1.60
CA MET A 132 14.11 13.94 -1.38
C MET A 132 15.64 13.95 -1.46
N GLY A 133 16.20 14.67 -2.44
CA GLY A 133 17.64 14.83 -2.63
C GLY A 133 18.31 15.57 -1.48
N PHE A 134 17.80 16.74 -1.11
CA PHE A 134 18.36 17.54 -0.02
C PHE A 134 18.23 16.81 1.32
N PHE A 135 17.03 16.32 1.65
CA PHE A 135 16.79 15.62 2.91
C PHE A 135 17.58 14.31 2.98
N GLY A 136 17.59 13.53 1.90
CA GLY A 136 18.36 12.30 1.79
C GLY A 136 19.86 12.55 1.93
N PHE A 137 20.41 13.58 1.31
CA PHE A 137 21.82 13.95 1.51
C PHE A 137 22.12 14.27 2.97
N VAL A 138 21.31 15.13 3.61
CA VAL A 138 21.50 15.51 5.02
C VAL A 138 21.47 14.30 5.95
N ARG A 139 20.55 13.33 5.72
CA ARG A 139 20.37 12.16 6.59
C ARG A 139 21.30 11.00 6.28
N PHE A 140 21.63 10.77 5.03
CA PHE A 140 22.40 9.60 4.61
C PHE A 140 23.89 9.87 4.37
N LYS A 141 24.37 11.12 4.40
CA LYS A 141 25.79 11.49 4.15
C LYS A 141 26.82 10.68 4.94
N ASP A 142 26.42 10.20 6.11
CA ASP A 142 27.27 9.45 7.03
C ASP A 142 27.41 7.96 6.67
N SER A 143 26.57 7.46 5.76
CA SER A 143 26.57 6.09 5.25
C SER A 143 26.60 6.09 3.73
N LYS A 144 27.78 5.86 3.14
CA LYS A 144 28.00 5.90 1.68
C LYS A 144 27.01 5.02 0.91
N TRP A 145 26.70 3.82 1.43
CA TRP A 145 25.77 2.89 0.80
C TRP A 145 24.31 3.34 0.92
N ALA A 146 23.88 3.84 2.08
CA ALA A 146 22.54 4.38 2.22
C ALA A 146 22.33 5.59 1.30
N LEU A 147 23.34 6.48 1.22
CA LEU A 147 23.30 7.63 0.31
C LEU A 147 23.26 7.19 -1.16
N ALA A 148 24.11 6.24 -1.56
CA ALA A 148 24.14 5.73 -2.94
C ALA A 148 22.81 5.10 -3.35
N LEU A 149 22.21 4.29 -2.47
CA LEU A 149 20.89 3.69 -2.70
C LEU A 149 19.78 4.74 -2.76
N ALA A 150 19.76 5.71 -1.85
CA ALA A 150 18.80 6.82 -1.90
C ALA A 150 18.95 7.64 -3.19
N ALA A 151 20.18 8.00 -3.57
CA ALA A 151 20.46 8.73 -4.80
C ALA A 151 20.01 7.94 -6.04
N THR A 152 20.24 6.63 -6.06
CA THR A 152 19.77 5.74 -7.14
C THR A 152 18.24 5.73 -7.20
N GLY A 153 17.56 5.57 -6.06
CA GLY A 153 16.10 5.61 -6.00
C GLY A 153 15.54 6.95 -6.49
N ILE A 154 16.11 8.08 -6.06
CA ILE A 154 15.69 9.42 -6.48
C ILE A 154 15.87 9.59 -7.99
N PHE A 155 17.01 9.15 -8.52
CA PHE A 155 17.29 9.25 -9.94
C PHE A 155 16.30 8.43 -10.78
N LEU A 156 15.97 7.21 -10.35
CA LEU A 156 14.99 6.36 -11.04
C LEU A 156 13.60 7.00 -11.02
N PHE A 157 13.10 7.46 -9.87
CA PHE A 157 11.83 8.20 -9.80
C PHE A 157 11.83 9.48 -10.64
N ALA A 158 12.90 10.27 -10.57
CA ALA A 158 13.02 11.50 -11.36
C ALA A 158 13.08 11.23 -12.87
N SER A 159 13.40 10.00 -13.28
CA SER A 159 13.43 9.61 -14.69
C SER A 159 12.07 9.15 -15.22
N ILE A 160 11.10 8.78 -14.37
CA ILE A 160 9.77 8.30 -14.80
C ILE A 160 9.08 9.25 -15.77
N PRO A 161 8.98 10.58 -15.53
CA PRO A 161 8.33 11.48 -16.49
C PRO A 161 9.01 11.52 -17.86
N PHE A 162 10.32 11.29 -17.90
CA PHE A 162 11.05 11.20 -19.16
C PHE A 162 10.77 9.88 -19.88
N GLN A 163 10.61 8.78 -19.14
CA GLN A 163 10.26 7.48 -19.70
C GLN A 163 8.84 7.50 -20.29
N GLU A 164 7.88 8.09 -19.57
CA GLU A 164 6.52 8.34 -20.05
C GLU A 164 6.51 9.22 -21.32
N PHE A 165 7.35 10.27 -21.35
CA PHE A 165 7.53 11.09 -22.56
C PHE A 165 8.04 10.27 -23.76
N LEU A 166 8.96 9.34 -23.56
CA LEU A 166 9.43 8.45 -24.63
C LEU A 166 8.31 7.53 -25.12
N GLU A 167 7.49 7.01 -24.21
CA GLU A 167 6.33 6.19 -24.54
C GLU A 167 5.30 6.93 -25.39
N ILE A 168 4.89 8.12 -24.96
CA ILE A 168 3.91 8.96 -25.68
C ILE A 168 4.44 9.33 -27.07
N ASN A 169 5.74 9.65 -27.20
CA ASN A 169 6.32 9.92 -28.51
C ASN A 169 6.39 8.70 -29.40
N ALA A 170 6.69 7.52 -28.84
CA ALA A 170 6.69 6.26 -29.58
C ALA A 170 5.28 5.91 -30.08
N LEU A 171 4.25 6.18 -29.28
CA LEU A 171 2.84 6.05 -29.67
C LEU A 171 2.49 7.00 -30.82
N ASN A 172 2.84 8.28 -30.69
CA ASN A 172 2.53 9.31 -31.69
C ASN A 172 3.29 9.14 -33.02
N ALA A 173 4.41 8.41 -33.03
CA ALA A 173 5.19 8.12 -34.23
C ALA A 173 4.55 7.04 -35.13
N VAL A 174 3.53 6.32 -34.65
CA VAL A 174 2.83 5.31 -35.45
C VAL A 174 1.57 5.93 -36.08
N ASP A 175 1.54 5.98 -37.42
CA ASP A 175 0.47 6.61 -38.22
C ASP A 175 -0.94 6.04 -37.96
N SER A 176 -1.03 4.84 -37.39
CA SER A 176 -2.29 4.21 -37.00
C SER A 176 -2.23 3.79 -35.53
N SER A 177 -2.91 4.55 -34.67
CA SER A 177 -3.02 4.27 -33.23
C SER A 177 -3.50 2.86 -32.88
N GLY A 178 -4.19 2.18 -33.80
CA GLY A 178 -4.65 0.80 -33.63
C GLY A 178 -3.59 -0.29 -33.86
N MET A 179 -2.38 0.04 -34.33
CA MET A 179 -1.29 -0.91 -34.54
C MET A 179 -0.18 -0.82 -33.48
N TRP A 180 -0.17 0.24 -32.67
CA TRP A 180 0.84 0.39 -31.63
C TRP A 180 0.58 -0.62 -30.50
N GLN A 181 1.64 -1.34 -30.12
CA GLN A 181 1.66 -2.20 -28.95
C GLN A 181 2.79 -1.70 -28.05
N ARG A 182 2.47 -1.41 -26.78
CA ARG A 182 3.47 -0.96 -25.80
C ARG A 182 4.63 -1.97 -25.75
N PRO A 183 5.85 -1.58 -26.16
CA PRO A 183 6.98 -2.48 -26.11
C PRO A 183 7.26 -2.91 -24.67
N ILE A 184 7.45 -4.21 -24.44
CA ILE A 184 7.76 -4.76 -23.11
C ILE A 184 8.99 -4.07 -22.50
N SER A 185 9.95 -3.63 -23.32
CA SER A 185 11.13 -2.90 -22.84
C SER A 185 10.80 -1.52 -22.26
N LEU A 186 9.79 -0.81 -22.79
CA LEU A 186 9.36 0.48 -22.24
C LEU A 186 8.60 0.25 -20.93
N LEU A 187 7.69 -0.73 -20.92
CA LEU A 187 7.00 -1.14 -19.69
C LEU A 187 7.98 -1.54 -18.58
N LEU A 188 8.96 -2.40 -18.88
CA LEU A 188 9.97 -2.81 -17.90
C LEU A 188 10.90 -1.68 -17.49
N LEU A 189 11.10 -0.68 -18.35
CA LEU A 189 11.89 0.50 -18.00
C LEU A 189 11.12 1.34 -16.98
N GLU A 190 9.86 1.67 -17.26
CA GLU A 190 8.98 2.47 -16.42
C GLU A 190 8.70 1.80 -15.09
N GLU A 191 7.90 0.74 -15.11
CA GLU A 191 7.45 -0.01 -13.94
C GLU A 191 8.64 -0.61 -13.18
N GLY A 192 9.64 -1.11 -13.92
CA GLY A 192 10.83 -1.69 -13.31
C GLY A 192 11.71 -0.65 -12.63
N SER A 193 11.80 0.57 -13.15
CA SER A 193 12.56 1.65 -12.50
C SER A 193 11.86 2.17 -11.25
N GLU A 194 10.52 2.24 -11.25
CA GLU A 194 9.72 2.56 -10.05
C GLU A 194 9.90 1.50 -8.96
N LEU A 195 9.71 0.22 -9.30
CA LEU A 195 9.89 -0.90 -8.38
C LEU A 195 11.32 -0.94 -7.81
N PHE A 196 12.32 -0.82 -8.68
CA PHE A 196 13.72 -0.87 -8.26
C PHE A 196 14.11 0.38 -7.45
N GLY A 197 13.58 1.56 -7.80
CA GLY A 197 13.77 2.79 -7.07
C GLY A 197 13.19 2.72 -5.65
N SER A 198 11.99 2.16 -5.52
CA SER A 198 11.33 1.88 -4.24
C SER A 198 12.14 0.92 -3.38
N TRP A 199 12.65 -0.16 -3.96
CA TRP A 199 13.56 -1.10 -3.27
C TRP A 199 14.83 -0.43 -2.78
N CYS A 200 15.48 0.40 -3.62
CA CYS A 200 16.67 1.13 -3.23
C CYS A 200 16.40 2.06 -2.04
N PHE A 201 15.28 2.78 -2.05
CA PHE A 201 14.86 3.62 -0.93
C PHE A 201 14.56 2.84 0.34
N LEU A 202 13.89 1.69 0.22
CA LEU A 202 13.62 0.80 1.35
C LEU A 202 14.94 0.34 2.00
N LEU A 203 15.89 -0.14 1.19
CA LEU A 203 17.20 -0.57 1.69
C LEU A 203 17.99 0.59 2.31
N SER A 204 17.93 1.79 1.72
CA SER A 204 18.58 2.98 2.27
C SER A 204 18.06 3.33 3.68
N THR A 205 16.74 3.34 3.87
CA THR A 205 16.13 3.63 5.18
C THR A 205 16.43 2.54 6.22
N VAL A 206 16.43 1.27 5.82
CA VAL A 206 16.86 0.15 6.69
C VAL A 206 18.32 0.31 7.10
N LEU A 207 19.21 0.60 6.14
CA LEU A 207 20.63 0.82 6.41
C LEU A 207 20.82 1.99 7.37
N TYR A 208 20.15 3.11 7.16
CA TYR A 208 20.19 4.28 8.05
C TYR A 208 19.86 3.93 9.51
N VAL A 209 18.76 3.20 9.73
CA VAL A 209 18.35 2.76 11.08
C VAL A 209 19.39 1.82 11.68
N SER A 210 19.95 0.91 10.88
CA SER A 210 20.92 -0.11 11.32
C SER A 210 22.29 0.47 11.67
N THR A 211 22.88 1.33 10.85
CA THR A 211 24.20 1.93 11.08
C THR A 211 24.19 2.87 12.27
N SER A 212 23.05 3.51 12.51
CA SER A 212 22.88 4.40 13.64
C SER A 212 22.89 3.65 15.00
N LYS A 213 22.51 2.36 15.04
CA LYS A 213 22.66 1.52 16.26
C LYS A 213 24.13 1.25 16.61
N ALA A 214 24.98 1.08 15.58
CA ALA A 214 26.38 0.71 15.78
C ALA A 214 27.21 1.83 16.42
N ARG A 215 26.95 3.09 16.07
CA ARG A 215 27.66 4.26 16.63
C ARG A 215 27.35 4.51 18.10
N ASP A 216 26.10 4.29 18.49
CA ASP A 216 25.63 4.47 19.86
C ASP A 216 26.25 3.46 20.84
N SER A 217 26.53 2.25 20.37
CA SER A 217 27.04 1.12 21.17
C SER A 217 28.47 1.33 21.69
N SER A 218 29.24 2.24 21.06
CA SER A 218 30.62 2.58 21.48
C SER A 218 30.70 3.66 22.56
N SER A 219 29.59 4.31 22.93
CA SER A 219 29.57 5.22 24.08
C SER A 219 29.14 4.43 25.32
N ALA A 220 29.98 4.44 26.37
CA ALA A 220 29.77 3.67 27.61
C ALA A 220 28.52 4.08 28.44
N MET A 221 27.68 4.96 27.92
CA MET A 221 26.32 5.20 28.41
C MET A 221 25.35 4.35 27.60
N ALA A 222 25.03 3.16 28.12
CA ALA A 222 24.01 2.29 27.55
C ALA A 222 22.73 3.07 27.21
N THR A 223 22.40 3.09 25.92
CA THR A 223 21.43 3.99 25.30
C THR A 223 19.97 3.82 25.76
N PRO A 224 19.18 4.90 25.74
CA PRO A 224 17.72 4.89 26.00
C PRO A 224 16.89 4.05 25.01
N LEU A 225 17.47 3.52 23.93
CA LEU A 225 16.75 2.64 22.99
C LEU A 225 16.43 1.25 23.54
N ASN A 226 17.19 0.76 24.52
CA ASN A 226 16.79 -0.44 25.29
C ASN A 226 15.71 -0.13 26.33
N GLN A 227 15.43 1.15 26.62
CA GLN A 227 14.38 1.56 27.56
C GLN A 227 13.00 1.65 26.91
N PHE A 228 12.94 1.88 25.59
CA PHE A 228 11.68 1.78 24.88
C PHE A 228 11.33 0.32 24.63
N SER A 229 10.28 -0.13 25.32
CA SER A 229 9.63 -1.39 24.96
C SER A 229 9.25 -1.29 23.47
N LEU A 230 9.73 -2.22 22.65
CA LEU A 230 9.35 -2.36 21.23
C LEU A 230 7.83 -2.14 20.97
N PRO A 231 6.92 -2.57 21.88
CA PRO A 231 5.50 -2.24 21.79
C PRO A 231 5.16 -0.74 21.74
N ALA A 232 5.86 0.13 22.45
CA ALA A 232 5.60 1.58 22.46
C ALA A 232 6.01 2.25 21.14
N LEU A 233 7.13 1.82 20.56
CA LEU A 233 7.57 2.26 19.23
C LEU A 233 6.56 1.81 18.16
N ILE A 234 6.19 0.53 18.18
CA ILE A 234 5.18 -0.02 17.25
C ILE A 234 3.87 0.74 17.37
N ARG A 235 3.38 1.03 18.58
CA ARG A 235 2.16 1.82 18.79
C ARG A 235 2.25 3.22 18.21
N SER A 236 3.39 3.89 18.39
CA SER A 236 3.60 5.24 17.85
C SER A 236 3.59 5.22 16.32
N ILE A 237 4.31 4.27 15.71
CA ILE A 237 4.33 4.09 14.25
C ILE A 237 2.92 3.79 13.75
N LEU A 238 2.22 2.82 14.34
CA LEU A 238 0.87 2.46 13.95
C LEU A 238 -0.11 3.64 14.10
N TYR A 239 0.05 4.47 15.13
CA TYR A 239 -0.75 5.69 15.29
C TYR A 239 -0.53 6.66 14.13
N TYR A 240 0.72 7.09 13.89
CA TYR A 240 1.03 8.01 12.78
C TYR A 240 0.63 7.44 11.43
N PHE A 241 0.90 6.15 11.21
CA PHE A 241 0.60 5.46 9.97
C PHE A 241 -0.90 5.37 9.72
N THR A 242 -1.68 4.95 10.73
CA THR A 242 -3.14 4.91 10.64
C THR A 242 -3.70 6.32 10.41
N SER A 243 -3.15 7.35 11.07
CA SER A 243 -3.55 8.74 10.84
C SER A 243 -3.26 9.21 9.41
N ILE A 244 -2.09 8.88 8.84
CA ILE A 244 -1.74 9.20 7.45
C ILE A 244 -2.68 8.48 6.49
N ILE A 245 -2.88 7.17 6.66
CA ILE A 245 -3.78 6.38 5.83
C ILE A 245 -5.20 6.95 5.90
N CYS A 246 -5.76 7.16 7.09
CA CYS A 246 -7.10 7.72 7.28
C CYS A 246 -7.23 9.14 6.72
N GLY A 247 -6.20 9.98 6.88
CA GLY A 247 -6.16 11.32 6.32
C GLY A 247 -6.21 11.30 4.79
N LEU A 248 -5.33 10.50 4.17
CA LEU A 248 -5.31 10.29 2.73
C LEU A 248 -6.64 9.71 2.23
N GLY A 249 -7.14 8.65 2.86
CA GLY A 249 -8.42 8.03 2.50
C GLY A 249 -9.60 9.02 2.56
N LEU A 250 -9.65 9.88 3.58
CA LEU A 250 -10.69 10.92 3.68
C LEU A 250 -10.54 11.98 2.59
N THR A 251 -9.34 12.52 2.38
CA THR A 251 -9.07 13.49 1.32
C THR A 251 -9.48 12.92 -0.03
N MET A 252 -9.16 11.66 -0.28
CA MET A 252 -9.46 10.99 -1.54
C MET A 252 -10.94 10.70 -1.69
N ALA A 253 -11.64 10.24 -0.65
CA ALA A 253 -13.09 10.11 -0.70
C ALA A 253 -13.77 11.45 -1.04
N ILE A 254 -13.26 12.58 -0.52
CA ILE A 254 -13.77 13.91 -0.88
C ILE A 254 -13.49 14.23 -2.36
N LEU A 255 -12.28 13.96 -2.83
CA LEU A 255 -11.91 14.16 -4.23
C LEU A 255 -12.80 13.31 -5.15
N MET A 256 -12.92 12.02 -4.90
CA MET A 256 -13.70 11.11 -5.75
C MET A 256 -15.19 11.47 -5.82
N ASN A 257 -15.80 11.87 -4.70
CA ASN A 257 -17.18 12.38 -4.71
C ASN A 257 -17.34 13.70 -5.51
N SER A 258 -16.24 14.41 -5.75
CA SER A 258 -16.24 15.63 -6.56
C SER A 258 -16.08 15.36 -8.07
N PHE A 259 -15.77 14.11 -8.47
CA PHE A 259 -15.42 13.74 -9.85
C PHE A 259 -16.34 12.68 -10.47
N ASP A 260 -17.63 12.68 -10.11
CA ASP A 260 -18.64 11.78 -10.68
C ASP A 260 -18.59 11.80 -12.24
N GLY A 261 -18.04 10.74 -12.86
CA GLY A 261 -18.16 10.51 -14.30
C GLY A 261 -16.90 10.26 -15.13
N LEU A 262 -15.68 10.36 -14.58
CA LEU A 262 -14.42 10.20 -15.34
C LEU A 262 -13.78 8.80 -15.22
N TYR A 263 -14.54 7.75 -14.90
CA TYR A 263 -13.99 6.40 -14.83
C TYR A 263 -13.71 5.84 -16.22
N GLN A 264 -12.44 5.87 -16.63
CA GLN A 264 -11.96 5.07 -17.74
C GLN A 264 -11.86 3.60 -17.28
N ALA A 265 -12.23 2.67 -18.16
CA ALA A 265 -12.26 1.23 -17.83
C ALA A 265 -10.87 0.61 -17.60
N GLU A 266 -9.81 1.32 -17.97
CA GLU A 266 -8.42 0.90 -17.80
C GLU A 266 -7.75 1.51 -16.56
N ALA A 267 -8.43 2.44 -15.88
CA ALA A 267 -7.88 3.13 -14.71
C ALA A 267 -7.87 2.25 -13.45
N GLY A 268 -6.95 2.57 -12.55
CA GLY A 268 -6.92 2.07 -11.18
C GLY A 268 -8.24 2.28 -10.43
N ILE A 269 -8.41 1.59 -9.30
CA ILE A 269 -9.60 1.69 -8.43
C ILE A 269 -9.14 2.26 -7.10
N PRO A 270 -9.12 3.59 -6.95
CA PRO A 270 -8.62 4.25 -5.75
C PRO A 270 -9.26 3.74 -4.45
N GLU A 271 -10.54 3.37 -4.49
CA GLU A 271 -11.29 2.92 -3.32
C GLU A 271 -10.73 1.60 -2.77
N ASN A 272 -10.02 0.81 -3.59
CA ASN A 272 -9.39 -0.44 -3.19
C ASN A 272 -8.12 -0.25 -2.36
N TRP A 273 -7.43 0.87 -2.56
CA TRP A 273 -6.20 1.14 -1.83
C TRP A 273 -6.44 1.20 -0.33
N PHE A 274 -7.50 1.90 0.09
CA PHE A 274 -7.74 2.16 1.51
C PHE A 274 -7.96 0.89 2.36
N PRO A 275 -8.91 -0.02 2.05
CA PRO A 275 -9.04 -1.28 2.77
C PRO A 275 -7.81 -2.17 2.60
N SER A 276 -7.12 -2.13 1.44
CA SER A 276 -5.89 -2.89 1.24
C SER A 276 -4.76 -2.44 2.18
N ALA A 277 -4.49 -1.13 2.24
CA ALA A 277 -3.47 -0.54 3.09
C ALA A 277 -3.76 -0.77 4.57
N LEU A 278 -5.02 -0.67 5.00
CA LEU A 278 -5.42 -0.98 6.37
C LEU A 278 -5.29 -2.48 6.69
N ALA A 279 -5.63 -3.37 5.76
CA ALA A 279 -5.41 -4.80 5.90
C ALA A 279 -3.91 -5.12 6.02
N PHE A 280 -3.06 -4.49 5.19
CA PHE A 280 -1.61 -4.63 5.29
C PHE A 280 -1.05 -4.10 6.62
N SER A 281 -1.58 -2.97 7.10
CA SER A 281 -1.27 -2.44 8.44
C SER A 281 -1.61 -3.45 9.54
N ALA A 282 -2.80 -4.07 9.44
CA ALA A 282 -3.24 -5.09 10.38
C ALA A 282 -2.39 -6.37 10.30
N PHE A 283 -1.89 -6.72 9.10
CA PHE A 283 -0.89 -7.77 8.91
C PHE A 283 0.40 -7.46 9.69
N ILE A 284 1.00 -6.28 9.51
CA ILE A 284 2.24 -5.88 10.23
C ILE A 284 2.01 -5.93 11.74
N ALA A 285 0.91 -5.33 12.21
CA ALA A 285 0.58 -5.31 13.62
C ALA A 285 0.40 -6.72 14.19
N SER A 286 -0.39 -7.57 13.52
CA SER A 286 -0.64 -8.96 13.95
C SER A 286 0.65 -9.78 13.95
N TRP A 287 1.49 -9.64 12.91
CA TRP A 287 2.78 -10.30 12.86
C TRP A 287 3.70 -9.87 14.01
N ALA A 288 3.78 -8.56 14.30
CA ALA A 288 4.57 -8.06 15.42
C ALA A 288 4.05 -8.59 16.77
N TYR A 289 2.73 -8.60 16.98
CA TYR A 289 2.13 -9.19 18.18
C TYR A 289 2.42 -10.68 18.33
N SER A 290 2.48 -11.43 17.22
CA SER A 290 2.82 -12.86 17.25
C SER A 290 4.21 -13.14 17.82
N GLN A 291 5.15 -12.20 17.68
CA GLN A 291 6.50 -12.32 18.23
C GLN A 291 6.55 -12.15 19.76
N HIS A 292 5.55 -11.50 20.35
CA HIS A 292 5.51 -11.20 21.78
C HIS A 292 4.48 -12.01 22.57
N ALA A 293 3.42 -12.51 21.91
CA ALA A 293 2.34 -13.22 22.56
C ALA A 293 2.55 -14.75 22.55
N SER A 294 3.43 -15.28 23.40
CA SER A 294 3.81 -16.71 23.42
C SER A 294 2.60 -17.68 23.42
N GLY A 295 1.56 -17.40 24.22
CA GLY A 295 0.35 -18.22 24.30
C GLY A 295 -0.66 -18.04 23.15
N GLN A 296 -0.43 -17.09 22.24
CA GLN A 296 -1.34 -16.76 21.13
C GLN A 296 -0.61 -16.61 19.78
N LYS A 297 0.68 -16.99 19.72
CA LYS A 297 1.54 -16.80 18.56
C LYS A 297 0.87 -17.26 17.27
N TYR A 298 0.34 -18.48 17.25
CA TYR A 298 -0.31 -19.04 16.07
C TYR A 298 -1.62 -18.33 15.69
N GLY A 299 -2.38 -17.83 16.67
CA GLY A 299 -3.59 -17.05 16.38
C GLY A 299 -3.27 -15.73 15.67
N TYR A 300 -2.27 -15.01 16.16
CA TYR A 300 -1.80 -13.77 15.53
C TYR A 300 -1.08 -14.00 14.20
N LEU A 301 -0.35 -15.10 14.03
CA LEU A 301 0.24 -15.47 12.72
C LEU A 301 -0.85 -15.78 11.68
N SER A 302 -1.87 -16.55 12.05
CA SER A 302 -3.00 -16.82 11.14
C SER A 302 -3.78 -15.55 10.82
N LEU A 303 -4.01 -14.67 11.81
CA LEU A 303 -4.61 -13.37 11.58
C LEU A 303 -3.77 -12.51 10.63
N ALA A 304 -2.45 -12.50 10.80
CA ALA A 304 -1.53 -11.81 9.90
C ALA A 304 -1.65 -12.35 8.48
N ALA A 305 -1.62 -13.67 8.29
CA ALA A 305 -1.78 -14.31 6.98
C ALA A 305 -3.11 -13.94 6.31
N ILE A 306 -4.22 -13.96 7.05
CA ILE A 306 -5.53 -13.54 6.53
C ILE A 306 -5.54 -12.05 6.17
N CYS A 307 -4.96 -11.19 6.98
CA CYS A 307 -4.90 -9.76 6.67
C CYS A 307 -4.05 -9.47 5.42
N LEU A 308 -2.97 -10.21 5.20
CA LEU A 308 -2.17 -10.12 3.98
C LEU A 308 -2.98 -10.58 2.74
N LEU A 309 -3.67 -11.71 2.84
CA LEU A 309 -4.55 -12.19 1.78
C LEU A 309 -5.68 -11.21 1.49
N LEU A 310 -6.25 -10.59 2.51
CA LEU A 310 -7.29 -9.58 2.34
C LEU A 310 -6.75 -8.29 1.71
N SER A 311 -5.51 -7.89 2.02
CA SER A 311 -4.85 -6.77 1.33
C SER A 311 -4.77 -7.03 -0.18
N ILE A 312 -4.29 -8.22 -0.58
CA ILE A 312 -4.25 -8.65 -1.99
C ILE A 312 -5.66 -8.68 -2.57
N PHE A 313 -6.62 -9.26 -1.85
CA PHE A 313 -8.02 -9.40 -2.29
C PHE A 313 -8.68 -8.05 -2.61
N PHE A 314 -8.46 -7.04 -1.79
CA PHE A 314 -8.97 -5.69 -2.04
C PHE A 314 -8.21 -5.00 -3.18
N ALA A 315 -6.88 -4.97 -3.13
CA ALA A 315 -6.07 -4.29 -4.15
C ALA A 315 -6.26 -4.86 -5.56
N CYS A 316 -6.34 -6.18 -5.69
CA CYS A 316 -6.52 -6.84 -6.99
C CYS A 316 -8.00 -6.86 -7.44
N ASN A 317 -8.88 -6.14 -6.75
CA ASN A 317 -10.32 -6.12 -6.96
C ASN A 317 -10.97 -7.52 -7.09
N VAL A 318 -10.45 -8.51 -6.37
CA VAL A 318 -10.89 -9.91 -6.54
C VAL A 318 -12.38 -10.05 -6.18
N TYR A 319 -12.85 -9.23 -5.24
CA TYR A 319 -14.24 -9.19 -4.81
C TYR A 319 -15.22 -8.69 -5.89
N GLY A 320 -14.74 -7.93 -6.89
CA GLY A 320 -15.55 -7.44 -7.99
C GLY A 320 -15.75 -8.46 -9.10
N TYR A 321 -15.01 -9.57 -9.09
CA TYR A 321 -15.17 -10.63 -10.07
C TYR A 321 -16.53 -11.34 -9.92
N TYR A 322 -17.16 -11.66 -11.06
CA TYR A 322 -18.49 -12.26 -11.10
C TYR A 322 -18.60 -13.52 -10.23
N PHE A 323 -17.54 -14.32 -10.16
CA PHE A 323 -17.55 -15.52 -9.33
C PHE A 323 -17.71 -15.24 -7.83
N PHE A 324 -17.30 -14.08 -7.31
CA PHE A 324 -17.50 -13.68 -5.91
C PHE A 324 -18.89 -13.08 -5.61
N SER A 325 -19.69 -12.81 -6.64
CA SER A 325 -21.07 -12.35 -6.50
C SER A 325 -22.01 -13.48 -6.04
N PHE A 326 -23.16 -13.13 -5.45
CA PHE A 326 -24.15 -14.14 -5.02
C PHE A 326 -24.75 -14.94 -6.18
N SER A 327 -24.77 -14.38 -7.38
CA SER A 327 -25.14 -15.06 -8.63
C SER A 327 -23.96 -15.78 -9.29
N GLY A 328 -22.78 -15.76 -8.67
CA GLY A 328 -21.55 -16.33 -9.17
C GLY A 328 -21.51 -17.86 -9.17
N SER A 329 -20.38 -18.40 -9.63
CA SER A 329 -20.13 -19.84 -9.62
C SER A 329 -20.16 -20.44 -8.21
N LEU A 330 -20.50 -21.73 -8.11
CA LEU A 330 -20.50 -22.49 -6.85
C LEU A 330 -19.12 -22.47 -6.17
N SER A 331 -18.05 -22.49 -6.96
CA SER A 331 -16.67 -22.32 -6.48
C SER A 331 -16.43 -20.98 -5.79
N GLY A 332 -16.98 -19.89 -6.31
CA GLY A 332 -16.81 -18.58 -5.70
C GLY A 332 -17.61 -18.41 -4.42
N LEU A 333 -18.83 -18.94 -4.36
CA LEU A 333 -19.59 -19.04 -3.11
C LEU A 333 -18.84 -19.87 -2.06
N PHE A 334 -18.19 -20.97 -2.47
CA PHE A 334 -17.37 -21.78 -1.58
C PHE A 334 -16.16 -21.02 -1.03
N ILE A 335 -15.40 -20.33 -1.89
CA ILE A 335 -14.24 -19.50 -1.46
C ILE A 335 -14.69 -18.39 -0.52
N LYS A 336 -15.79 -17.70 -0.84
CA LYS A 336 -16.38 -16.66 0.01
C LYS A 336 -16.81 -17.21 1.37
N GLY A 337 -17.48 -18.37 1.39
CA GLY A 337 -17.86 -19.06 2.62
C GLY A 337 -16.65 -19.47 3.47
N LEU A 338 -15.60 -19.99 2.84
CA LEU A 338 -14.34 -20.34 3.50
C LEU A 338 -13.66 -19.11 4.12
N LEU A 339 -13.65 -17.98 3.40
CA LEU A 339 -13.09 -16.72 3.90
C LEU A 339 -13.86 -16.21 5.12
N ILE A 340 -15.20 -16.16 5.03
CA ILE A 340 -16.08 -15.77 6.16
C ILE A 340 -15.83 -16.67 7.36
N PHE A 341 -15.85 -17.99 7.15
CA PHE A 341 -15.65 -18.97 8.22
C PHE A 341 -14.29 -18.79 8.89
N SER A 342 -13.24 -18.58 8.10
CA SER A 342 -11.87 -18.37 8.61
C SER A 342 -11.77 -17.08 9.43
N VAL A 343 -12.37 -15.98 8.95
CA VAL A 343 -12.43 -14.70 9.68
C VAL A 343 -13.15 -14.87 11.02
N LEU A 344 -14.32 -15.52 11.03
CA LEU A 344 -15.10 -15.73 12.26
C LEU A 344 -14.37 -16.62 13.26
N ILE A 345 -13.79 -17.75 12.84
CA ILE A 345 -13.03 -18.64 13.73
C ILE A 345 -11.83 -17.91 14.33
N LEU A 346 -11.05 -17.20 13.51
CA LEU A 346 -9.89 -16.46 14.00
C LEU A 346 -10.30 -15.37 14.98
N ALA A 347 -11.40 -14.66 14.71
CA ALA A 347 -11.89 -13.63 15.59
C ALA A 347 -12.31 -14.20 16.95
N VAL A 348 -13.02 -15.35 16.96
CA VAL A 348 -13.38 -16.07 18.18
C VAL A 348 -12.13 -16.52 18.93
N PHE A 349 -11.16 -17.12 18.23
CA PHE A 349 -9.92 -17.62 18.83
C PHE A 349 -9.07 -16.51 19.46
N VAL A 350 -8.85 -15.41 18.74
CA VAL A 350 -8.07 -14.26 19.20
C VAL A 350 -8.80 -13.51 20.31
N SER A 351 -10.12 -13.31 20.18
CA SER A 351 -10.91 -12.56 21.17
C SER A 351 -11.00 -13.26 22.52
N PHE A 352 -11.17 -14.58 22.57
CA PHE A 352 -11.25 -15.33 23.84
C PHE A 352 -9.94 -15.36 24.61
N ARG A 353 -8.81 -15.20 23.92
CA ARG A 353 -7.49 -15.18 24.54
C ARG A 353 -7.06 -13.77 24.93
N GLY A 354 -7.76 -12.73 24.45
CA GLY A 354 -7.52 -11.34 24.79
C GLY A 354 -7.77 -11.02 26.26
N LYS A 355 -6.82 -10.36 26.92
CA LYS A 355 -6.99 -9.89 28.32
C LYS A 355 -7.83 -8.60 28.43
N SER A 356 -8.00 -7.86 27.33
CA SER A 356 -8.68 -6.56 27.30
C SER A 356 -10.06 -6.70 26.66
N ARG A 357 -11.10 -6.19 27.32
CA ARG A 357 -12.47 -6.17 26.77
C ARG A 357 -12.53 -5.42 25.44
N TYR A 358 -11.77 -4.34 25.29
CA TYR A 358 -11.71 -3.56 24.04
C TYR A 358 -11.09 -4.35 22.89
N HIS A 359 -10.09 -5.17 23.18
CA HIS A 359 -9.48 -6.05 22.20
C HIS A 359 -10.49 -7.11 21.72
N SER A 360 -11.12 -7.83 22.65
CA SER A 360 -12.12 -8.84 22.29
C SER A 360 -13.30 -8.26 21.51
N LEU A 361 -13.86 -7.12 21.96
CA LEU A 361 -14.96 -6.46 21.26
C LEU A 361 -14.55 -5.93 19.88
N GLY A 362 -13.39 -5.28 19.75
CA GLY A 362 -12.93 -4.73 18.48
C GLY A 362 -12.63 -5.83 17.45
N THR A 363 -12.04 -6.95 17.88
CA THR A 363 -11.80 -8.11 16.99
C THR A 363 -13.10 -8.77 16.55
N LEU A 364 -14.09 -8.93 17.44
CA LEU A 364 -15.40 -9.47 17.05
C LEU A 364 -16.16 -8.51 16.12
N ALA A 365 -16.09 -7.20 16.38
CA ALA A 365 -16.71 -6.17 15.55
C ALA A 365 -16.07 -6.10 14.15
N TRP A 366 -14.74 -6.23 14.05
CA TRP A 366 -14.03 -6.40 12.78
C TRP A 366 -14.61 -7.57 11.98
N ALA A 367 -14.66 -8.76 12.58
CA ALA A 367 -15.10 -9.96 11.90
C ALA A 367 -16.56 -9.89 11.46
N LEU A 368 -17.43 -9.32 12.30
CA LEU A 368 -18.84 -9.10 11.98
C LEU A 368 -19.00 -8.11 10.82
N SER A 369 -18.33 -6.96 10.88
CA SER A 369 -18.39 -5.93 9.83
C SER A 369 -17.87 -6.47 8.49
N LEU A 370 -16.73 -7.15 8.50
CA LEU A 370 -16.16 -7.76 7.30
C LEU A 370 -17.07 -8.86 6.74
N THR A 371 -17.67 -9.69 7.60
CA THR A 371 -18.62 -10.74 7.17
C THR A 371 -19.85 -10.13 6.50
N ILE A 372 -20.44 -9.08 7.09
CA ILE A 372 -21.58 -8.37 6.52
C ILE A 372 -21.17 -7.77 5.16
N GLY A 373 -20.01 -7.13 5.08
CA GLY A 373 -19.45 -6.62 3.83
C GLY A 373 -19.29 -7.70 2.77
N LEU A 374 -18.71 -8.84 3.14
CA LEU A 374 -18.51 -9.96 2.22
C LEU A 374 -19.84 -10.47 1.71
N ILE A 375 -20.82 -10.68 2.59
CA ILE A 375 -22.18 -11.11 2.21
C ILE A 375 -22.75 -10.13 1.18
N ILE A 376 -22.85 -8.83 1.50
CA ILE A 376 -23.48 -7.83 0.63
C ILE A 376 -22.72 -7.65 -0.70
N GLY A 377 -21.38 -7.60 -0.66
CA GLY A 377 -20.52 -7.39 -1.83
C GLY A 377 -20.50 -5.95 -2.35
N GLY A 378 -19.91 -5.75 -3.53
CA GLY A 378 -19.85 -4.46 -4.23
C GLY A 378 -19.15 -3.35 -3.45
N GLY A 379 -19.56 -2.10 -3.67
CA GLY A 379 -18.99 -0.94 -2.96
C GLY A 379 -19.20 -0.97 -1.44
N THR A 380 -20.26 -1.63 -0.96
CA THR A 380 -20.51 -1.81 0.48
C THR A 380 -19.40 -2.62 1.15
N LEU A 381 -18.84 -3.62 0.45
CA LEU A 381 -17.71 -4.40 0.96
C LEU A 381 -16.46 -3.55 1.13
N VAL A 382 -16.18 -2.59 0.24
CA VAL A 382 -15.04 -1.67 0.35
C VAL A 382 -15.17 -0.78 1.58
N ALA A 383 -16.34 -0.18 1.77
CA ALA A 383 -16.63 0.69 2.91
C ALA A 383 -16.58 -0.09 4.24
N LEU A 384 -17.29 -1.22 4.33
CA LEU A 384 -17.30 -2.06 5.54
C LEU A 384 -15.96 -2.76 5.78
N GLY A 385 -15.21 -3.08 4.72
CA GLY A 385 -13.85 -3.60 4.80
C GLY A 385 -12.93 -2.60 5.46
N SER A 386 -12.93 -1.36 4.97
CA SER A 386 -12.17 -0.24 5.53
C SER A 386 -12.50 -0.02 7.01
N PHE A 387 -13.79 0.12 7.32
CA PHE A 387 -14.26 0.27 8.71
C PHE A 387 -13.84 -0.92 9.58
N SER A 388 -13.94 -2.14 9.07
CA SER A 388 -13.56 -3.34 9.80
C SER A 388 -12.07 -3.32 10.18
N PHE A 389 -11.17 -2.95 9.27
CA PHE A 389 -9.75 -2.95 9.57
C PHE A 389 -9.34 -1.83 10.53
N VAL A 390 -10.04 -0.69 10.49
CA VAL A 390 -9.88 0.34 11.54
C VAL A 390 -10.22 -0.24 12.91
N LEU A 391 -11.35 -0.97 13.03
CA LEU A 391 -11.72 -1.65 14.29
C LEU A 391 -10.67 -2.68 14.73
N LEU A 392 -10.12 -3.44 13.78
CA LEU A 392 -9.06 -4.42 14.07
C LEU A 392 -7.78 -3.73 14.56
N LEU A 393 -7.34 -2.65 13.91
CA LEU A 393 -6.16 -1.89 14.32
C LEU A 393 -6.34 -1.30 15.71
N PHE A 394 -7.50 -0.70 16.02
CA PHE A 394 -7.81 -0.25 17.38
C PHE A 394 -7.80 -1.39 18.40
N SER A 395 -8.36 -2.55 18.03
CA SER A 395 -8.30 -3.76 18.86
C SER A 395 -6.85 -4.17 19.16
N LEU A 396 -6.00 -4.23 18.13
CA LEU A 396 -4.60 -4.61 18.26
C LEU A 396 -3.83 -3.59 19.11
N LEU A 397 -4.04 -2.29 18.90
CA LEU A 397 -3.43 -1.22 19.71
C LEU A 397 -3.83 -1.30 21.19
N SER A 398 -5.07 -1.70 21.47
CA SER A 398 -5.58 -1.89 22.84
C SER A 398 -5.04 -3.15 23.53
N ALA A 399 -4.42 -4.07 22.78
CA ALA A 399 -3.84 -5.28 23.34
C ALA A 399 -2.63 -4.92 24.22
N LYS A 400 -2.72 -5.27 25.51
CA LYS A 400 -1.59 -5.22 26.44
C LYS A 400 -0.62 -6.32 26.03
N ALA A 401 0.51 -5.95 25.42
CA ALA A 401 1.64 -6.85 25.28
C ALA A 401 2.05 -7.28 26.69
N GLN A 402 1.96 -8.57 26.99
CA GLN A 402 2.60 -9.08 28.19
C GLN A 402 4.11 -9.00 27.94
N PRO A 403 4.91 -8.50 28.89
CA PRO A 403 6.35 -8.63 28.78
C PRO A 403 6.65 -10.13 28.61
N ALA A 404 7.46 -10.48 27.62
CA ALA A 404 7.95 -11.84 27.49
C ALA A 404 8.58 -12.22 28.84
N PRO A 405 8.33 -13.44 29.37
CA PRO A 405 9.01 -13.88 30.58
C PRO A 405 10.50 -13.74 30.30
N VAL A 406 11.19 -12.92 31.12
CA VAL A 406 12.65 -12.85 31.09
C VAL A 406 13.10 -14.25 31.47
N PHE A 407 13.61 -15.00 30.50
CA PHE A 407 14.27 -16.28 30.79
C PHE A 407 15.44 -15.94 31.73
N ALA A 408 15.27 -16.29 33.00
CA ALA A 408 16.27 -16.14 34.04
C ALA A 408 17.31 -17.26 33.96
#